data_AF-A0A967D850-F1
#
_entry.id   AF-A0A967D850-F1
#
_cell.length_a   1.000
_cell.length_b   1.000
_cell.length_c   1.000
_cell.angle_alpha   90.00
_cell.angle_beta   90.00
_cell.angle_gamma   90.00
#
_symmetry.space_group_name_H-M   'P 1'
#
loop_
_entity.id
_entity.type
_entity.pdbx_description
1 polymer ?
#
loop_
_entity_poly.entity_id
_entity_poly.type
_entity_poly.pdbx_seq_one_letter_code
_entity_poly.pdbx_strand_id
1 'polypeptide(L)'
;DVDLVMLTGSLETADLFTSWKPTLRMNAETSGKNALVITAAADIDQAIKDLVKSAFGHAGQKCSAASLAIIEASVYDDPSFHTRLTDAVRSLKVGSATDLSTIMGPLIAPARGPLERALTSLEHGETWLVEPQQIDENTWTPGVRKDVEPGSWFHLTECFGPVLGLMRADDLTHAIELQNAPIYGLTGGLQSLDPKEIDFWRENVQVGNAYINRHITGAIVRRQPFGGWKRSSVGSGTKPGGPDHLHSYGTWHTCTGGSADTRDCVADSAIADYQSAWNNYFTLEHDPSGLACESNVLRYHPLDMVIVRIDTDDTTEAHLLRTAAAITGVPIEFSTPARETDDQLATRLSAQTGEARLRLLTKTNDKVLEAAQATGLTVDESIVTGIGRLDLLRFVKEQAISQTMHRYGRLIRSGL
;
A
#
# COMPACT_ATOMS: atom_id res chain seq x y z
N ASP A 1 -30.13 -0.05 5.23
CA ASP A 1 -30.07 0.66 3.93
C ASP A 1 -28.73 1.33 3.66
N VAL A 2 -27.61 0.86 4.25
CA VAL A 2 -26.26 1.35 3.90
C VAL A 2 -25.62 0.37 2.92
N ASP A 3 -25.29 0.84 1.72
CA ASP A 3 -24.80 0.01 0.61
C ASP A 3 -23.27 -0.16 0.58
N LEU A 4 -22.53 0.86 1.01
CA LEU A 4 -21.06 0.89 1.03
C LEU A 4 -20.58 1.76 2.20
N VAL A 5 -19.55 1.29 2.91
CA VAL A 5 -18.82 2.09 3.90
C VAL A 5 -17.47 2.50 3.34
N MET A 6 -17.19 3.81 3.37
CA MET A 6 -15.86 4.36 3.15
C MET A 6 -15.24 4.63 4.51
N LEU A 7 -14.18 3.91 4.85
CA LEU A 7 -13.49 4.02 6.13
C LEU A 7 -12.07 4.54 5.93
N THR A 8 -11.64 5.45 6.80
CA THR A 8 -10.22 5.78 6.98
C THR A 8 -9.93 5.74 8.45
N GLY A 9 -9.06 4.82 8.87
CA GLY A 9 -8.84 4.57 10.28
C GLY A 9 -8.06 3.29 10.54
N SER A 10 -8.27 2.69 11.70
CA SER A 10 -7.52 1.51 12.11
C SER A 10 -8.07 0.24 11.46
N LEU A 11 -7.22 -0.76 11.31
CA LEU A 11 -7.59 -2.08 10.81
C LEU A 11 -8.62 -2.76 11.74
N GLU A 12 -8.46 -2.58 13.04
CA GLU A 12 -9.36 -3.13 14.06
C GLU A 12 -10.77 -2.54 13.93
N THR A 13 -10.90 -1.29 13.47
CA THR A 13 -12.20 -0.67 13.19
C THR A 13 -12.84 -1.28 11.94
N ALA A 14 -12.03 -1.56 10.92
CA ALA A 14 -12.51 -2.27 9.73
C ALA A 14 -13.01 -3.68 10.10
N ASP A 15 -12.22 -4.43 10.87
CA ASP A 15 -12.59 -5.77 11.37
C ASP A 15 -13.84 -5.72 12.29
N LEU A 16 -13.98 -4.68 13.11
CA LEU A 16 -15.17 -4.47 13.94
C LEU A 16 -16.43 -4.30 13.07
N PHE A 17 -16.36 -3.48 12.02
CA PHE A 17 -17.52 -3.25 11.15
C PHE A 17 -17.93 -4.51 10.38
N THR A 18 -16.96 -5.29 9.90
CA THR A 18 -17.25 -6.54 9.21
C THR A 18 -17.74 -7.63 10.16
N SER A 19 -17.34 -7.61 11.44
CA SER A 19 -17.89 -8.53 12.46
C SER A 19 -19.40 -8.34 12.71
N TRP A 20 -19.93 -7.13 12.51
CA TRP A 20 -21.36 -6.86 12.64
C TRP A 20 -22.16 -7.32 11.42
N LYS A 21 -21.53 -7.28 10.25
CA LYS A 21 -22.13 -7.68 8.97
C LYS A 21 -21.02 -8.15 8.01
N PRO A 22 -20.75 -9.47 7.92
CA PRO A 22 -19.68 -10.00 7.07
C PRO A 22 -19.85 -9.68 5.58
N THR A 23 -21.09 -9.43 5.14
CA THR A 23 -21.45 -9.02 3.77
C THR A 23 -21.37 -7.51 3.54
N LEU A 24 -20.84 -6.74 4.49
CA LEU A 24 -20.69 -5.30 4.35
C LEU A 24 -19.65 -5.00 3.24
N ARG A 25 -20.10 -4.34 2.17
CA ARG A 25 -19.17 -3.73 1.23
C ARG A 25 -18.48 -2.56 1.91
N MET A 26 -17.15 -2.60 1.92
CA MET A 26 -16.33 -1.57 2.52
C MET A 26 -15.11 -1.32 1.65
N ASN A 27 -14.78 -0.05 1.45
CA ASN A 27 -13.45 0.36 1.05
C ASN A 27 -12.82 1.07 2.26
N ALA A 28 -11.81 0.47 2.85
CA ALA A 28 -11.09 1.05 3.97
C ALA A 28 -9.64 1.33 3.59
N GLU A 29 -9.22 2.59 3.77
CA GLU A 29 -7.81 2.95 3.82
C GLU A 29 -7.35 2.84 5.27
N THR A 30 -6.56 1.81 5.55
CA THR A 30 -6.06 1.51 6.88
C THR A 30 -4.60 1.95 7.04
N SER A 31 -4.07 1.81 8.24
CA SER A 31 -2.72 2.23 8.62
C SER A 31 -1.57 1.67 7.77
N GLY A 32 -0.37 2.21 8.00
CA GLY A 32 0.85 1.79 7.34
C GLY A 32 2.04 1.72 8.28
N LYS A 33 2.95 0.77 8.07
CA LYS A 33 4.27 0.76 8.72
C LYS A 33 5.35 1.07 7.70
N ASN A 34 5.43 2.35 7.34
CA ASN A 34 6.18 2.80 6.17
C ASN A 34 7.66 2.99 6.48
N ALA A 35 8.50 2.66 5.51
CA ALA A 35 9.94 2.85 5.59
C ALA A 35 10.48 3.67 4.42
N LEU A 36 11.57 4.39 4.67
CA LEU A 36 12.40 5.02 3.65
C LEU A 36 13.79 4.36 3.68
N VAL A 37 14.15 3.71 2.57
CA VAL A 37 15.43 3.04 2.37
C VAL A 37 16.48 4.07 1.94
N ILE A 38 17.69 4.02 2.52
CA ILE A 38 18.81 4.91 2.17
C ILE A 38 20.03 4.05 1.84
N THR A 39 20.49 4.10 0.59
CA THR A 39 21.67 3.36 0.13
C THR A 39 22.92 4.23 0.15
N ALA A 40 24.09 3.60 -0.04
CA ALA A 40 25.37 4.30 -0.18
C ALA A 40 25.42 5.26 -1.38
N ALA A 41 24.60 5.02 -2.40
CA ALA A 41 24.50 5.87 -3.59
C ALA A 41 23.60 7.11 -3.40
N ALA A 42 23.00 7.28 -2.22
CA ALA A 42 22.10 8.40 -1.93
C ALA A 42 22.83 9.75 -1.82
N ASP A 43 22.08 10.84 -2.05
CA ASP A 43 22.43 12.13 -1.47
C ASP A 43 22.00 12.15 0.00
N ILE A 44 22.96 12.05 0.91
CA ILE A 44 22.71 11.95 2.34
C ILE A 44 22.00 13.19 2.91
N ASP A 45 22.28 14.40 2.42
CA ASP A 45 21.62 15.62 2.92
C ASP A 45 20.14 15.63 2.53
N GLN A 46 19.88 15.31 1.26
CA GLN A 46 18.51 15.23 0.74
C GLN A 46 17.74 14.09 1.40
N ALA A 47 18.38 12.93 1.61
CA ALA A 47 17.80 11.77 2.27
C ALA A 47 17.39 12.09 3.71
N ILE A 48 18.27 12.72 4.51
CA ILE A 48 17.94 13.13 5.89
C ILE A 48 16.80 14.14 5.90
N LYS A 49 16.82 15.14 5.02
CA LYS A 49 15.75 16.14 4.93
C LYS A 49 14.39 15.51 4.64
N ASP A 50 14.34 14.60 3.67
CA ASP A 50 13.11 13.91 3.29
C ASP A 50 12.64 12.92 4.36
N LEU A 51 13.58 12.26 5.04
CA LEU A 51 13.30 11.36 6.15
C LEU A 51 12.65 12.11 7.32
N VAL A 52 13.27 13.21 7.78
CA VAL A 52 12.75 14.06 8.86
C VAL A 52 11.36 14.61 8.51
N LYS A 53 11.19 15.09 7.27
CA LYS A 53 9.88 15.58 6.79
C LYS A 53 8.82 14.48 6.78
N SER A 54 9.20 13.27 6.38
CA SER A 54 8.29 12.12 6.29
C SER A 54 7.92 11.55 7.65
N ALA A 55 8.86 11.54 8.60
CA ALA A 55 8.67 10.98 9.94
C ALA A 55 7.88 11.93 10.85
N PHE A 56 8.19 13.23 10.84
CA PHE A 56 7.73 14.16 11.88
C PHE A 56 6.72 15.21 11.40
N GLY A 57 6.45 15.30 10.10
CA GLY A 57 5.39 16.17 9.60
C GLY A 57 4.03 15.76 10.18
N HIS A 58 3.30 16.72 10.78
CA HIS A 58 2.09 16.45 11.59
C HIS A 58 2.35 15.54 12.81
N ALA A 59 3.54 15.63 13.41
CA ALA A 59 3.97 14.79 14.52
C ALA A 59 3.86 13.28 14.21
N GLY A 60 4.07 12.88 12.96
CA GLY A 60 3.98 11.47 12.54
C GLY A 60 2.55 10.89 12.52
N GLN A 61 1.52 11.71 12.76
CA GLN A 61 0.10 11.30 12.72
C GLN A 61 -0.43 11.22 11.28
N LYS A 62 0.22 10.39 10.46
CA LYS A 62 -0.16 10.12 9.09
C LYS A 62 -0.02 8.63 8.83
N CYS A 63 -1.00 8.04 8.16
CA CYS A 63 -0.90 6.67 7.66
C CYS A 63 0.32 6.48 6.74
N SER A 64 0.78 7.54 6.07
CA SER A 64 1.97 7.54 5.21
C SER A 64 3.28 7.91 5.92
N ALA A 65 3.29 8.19 7.23
CA ALA A 65 4.51 8.66 7.91
C ALA A 65 5.64 7.61 7.83
N ALA A 66 6.87 8.07 7.60
CA ALA A 66 8.05 7.20 7.65
C ALA A 66 8.35 6.85 9.11
N SER A 67 7.88 5.69 9.55
CA SER A 67 8.14 5.19 10.91
C SER A 67 9.51 4.51 11.02
N LEU A 68 10.07 4.10 9.88
CA LEU A 68 11.34 3.39 9.78
C LEU A 68 12.26 4.07 8.76
N ALA A 69 13.55 4.11 9.07
CA ALA A 69 14.61 4.31 8.09
C ALA A 69 15.43 3.03 8.03
N ILE A 70 15.53 2.44 6.84
CA ILE A 70 16.32 1.23 6.63
C ILE A 70 17.56 1.65 5.84
N ILE A 71 18.71 1.58 6.48
CA ILE A 71 19.92 2.25 6.00
C ILE A 71 20.98 1.19 5.73
N GLU A 72 21.58 1.25 4.55
CA GLU A 72 22.67 0.36 4.17
C GLU A 72 23.87 0.51 5.12
N ALA A 73 24.51 -0.61 5.43
CA ALA A 73 25.59 -0.75 6.39
C ALA A 73 26.63 0.37 6.33
N SER A 74 27.16 0.69 5.15
CA SER A 74 28.20 1.71 5.00
C SER A 74 27.75 3.12 5.39
N VAL A 75 26.46 3.42 5.27
CA VAL A 75 25.87 4.71 5.68
C VAL A 75 25.48 4.69 7.15
N TYR A 76 24.91 3.59 7.62
CA TYR A 76 24.50 3.42 9.01
C TYR A 76 25.71 3.43 9.96
N ASP A 77 26.78 2.72 9.58
CA ASP A 77 27.97 2.56 10.40
C ASP A 77 28.85 3.84 10.40
N ASP A 78 28.58 4.81 9.53
CA ASP A 78 29.23 6.12 9.54
C ASP A 78 28.61 7.03 10.63
N PRO A 79 29.37 7.42 11.68
CA PRO A 79 28.86 8.32 12.72
C PRO A 79 28.37 9.67 12.18
N SER A 80 28.89 10.13 11.03
CA SER A 80 28.51 11.40 10.42
C SER A 80 27.03 11.44 10.04
N PHE A 81 26.47 10.32 9.60
CA PHE A 81 25.04 10.18 9.30
C PHE A 81 24.20 10.41 10.55
N HIS A 82 24.54 9.73 11.65
CA HIS A 82 23.85 9.85 12.93
C HIS A 82 23.91 11.27 13.51
N THR A 83 25.06 11.93 13.43
CA THR A 83 25.21 13.33 13.87
C THR A 83 24.30 14.26 13.07
N ARG A 84 24.32 14.16 11.73
CA ARG A 84 23.51 15.02 10.86
C ARG A 84 22.01 14.79 11.03
N LEU A 85 21.60 13.53 11.19
CA LEU A 85 20.20 13.20 11.48
C LEU A 85 19.78 13.75 12.85
N THR A 86 20.62 13.59 13.88
CA THR A 86 20.37 14.15 15.22
C THR A 86 20.16 15.66 15.18
N ASP A 87 21.04 16.39 14.47
CA ASP A 87 20.96 17.84 14.34
C ASP A 87 19.69 18.26 13.61
N ALA A 88 19.36 17.59 12.49
CA ALA A 88 18.16 17.87 11.73
C ALA A 88 16.88 17.65 12.56
N VAL A 89 16.82 16.57 13.33
CA VAL A 89 15.68 16.24 14.20
C VAL A 89 15.55 17.24 15.35
N ARG A 90 16.65 17.56 16.05
CA ARG A 90 16.65 18.51 17.18
C ARG A 90 16.37 19.95 16.75
N SER A 91 16.57 20.28 15.46
CA SER A 91 16.26 21.59 14.92
C SER A 91 14.76 21.85 14.72
N LEU A 92 13.91 20.81 14.80
CA LEU A 92 12.46 20.96 14.65
C LEU A 92 11.89 21.79 15.80
N LYS A 93 11.29 22.94 15.47
CA LYS A 93 10.53 23.72 16.44
C LYS A 93 9.19 23.06 16.73
N VAL A 94 9.03 22.60 17.97
CA VAL A 94 7.82 21.95 18.47
C VAL A 94 6.96 22.95 19.24
N GLY A 95 5.64 22.91 19.03
CA GLY A 95 4.74 23.81 19.74
C GLY A 95 3.31 23.76 19.24
N SER A 96 2.53 24.79 19.60
CA SER A 96 1.14 24.95 19.16
C SER A 96 1.04 25.03 17.63
N ALA A 97 0.02 24.42 17.05
CA ALA A 97 -0.30 24.52 15.62
C ALA A 97 -0.66 25.95 15.17
N THR A 98 -0.99 26.85 16.11
CA THR A 98 -1.30 28.26 15.83
C THR A 98 -0.11 29.20 15.90
N ASP A 99 1.05 28.73 16.38
CA ASP A 99 2.30 29.49 16.31
C ASP A 99 2.95 29.28 14.92
N LEU A 100 3.09 30.36 14.15
CA LEU A 100 3.65 30.34 12.79
C LEU A 100 5.08 29.81 12.70
N SER A 101 5.79 29.78 13.83
CA SER A 101 7.16 29.26 13.88
C SER A 101 7.23 27.77 14.19
N THR A 102 6.12 27.13 14.58
CA THR A 102 6.03 25.68 14.81
C THR A 102 6.21 24.92 13.51
N ILE A 103 7.09 23.93 13.51
CA ILE A 103 7.30 22.97 12.41
C ILE A 103 6.61 21.64 12.71
N MET A 104 6.61 21.21 13.98
CA MET A 104 5.91 20.02 14.44
C MET A 104 4.88 20.39 15.51
N GLY A 105 3.59 20.19 15.18
CA GLY A 105 2.47 20.45 16.08
C GLY A 105 2.30 19.38 17.17
N PRO A 106 1.26 19.51 18.02
CA PRO A 106 0.96 18.55 19.07
C PRO A 106 0.30 17.27 18.51
N LEU A 107 0.20 16.25 19.37
CA LEU A 107 -0.68 15.11 19.17
C LEU A 107 -2.16 15.55 19.28
N ILE A 108 -3.06 14.80 18.66
CA ILE A 108 -4.51 15.04 18.74
C ILE A 108 -5.07 14.79 20.15
N ALA A 109 -4.44 13.88 20.90
CA ALA A 109 -4.82 13.47 22.24
C ALA A 109 -3.58 12.93 22.99
N PRO A 110 -3.65 12.73 24.32
CA PRO A 110 -2.51 12.24 25.08
C PRO A 110 -2.07 10.87 24.54
N ALA A 111 -0.76 10.64 24.48
CA ALA A 111 -0.20 9.38 24.02
C ALA A 111 -0.70 8.22 24.89
N ARG A 112 -1.14 7.12 24.24
CA ARG A 112 -1.62 5.91 24.89
C ARG A 112 -1.21 4.68 24.10
N GLY A 113 -1.18 3.52 24.76
CA GLY A 113 -1.02 2.22 24.10
C GLY A 113 0.27 2.13 23.28
N PRO A 114 0.22 1.78 21.98
CA PRO A 114 1.41 1.69 21.14
C PRO A 114 2.23 2.99 21.08
N LEU A 115 1.58 4.16 21.05
CA LEU A 115 2.29 5.43 20.96
C LEU A 115 3.05 5.75 22.25
N GLU A 116 2.41 5.57 23.40
CA GLU A 116 3.04 5.80 24.71
C GLU A 116 4.25 4.88 24.90
N ARG A 117 4.11 3.58 24.58
CA ARG A 117 5.22 2.62 24.59
C ARG A 117 6.35 3.09 23.65
N ALA A 118 5.99 3.57 22.46
CA ALA A 118 6.93 4.07 21.47
C ALA A 118 7.67 5.34 21.90
N LEU A 119 7.11 6.14 22.81
CA LEU A 119 7.74 7.36 23.30
C LEU A 119 8.57 7.14 24.57
N THR A 120 8.32 6.07 25.33
CA THR A 120 8.84 5.95 26.71
C THR A 120 9.71 4.73 26.97
N SER A 121 9.73 3.74 26.08
CA SER A 121 10.41 2.47 26.32
C SER A 121 11.17 1.96 25.10
N LEU A 122 12.36 1.39 25.29
CA LEU A 122 13.16 0.76 24.23
C LEU A 122 13.12 -0.76 24.34
N GLU A 123 13.28 -1.46 23.22
CA GLU A 123 13.50 -2.92 23.24
C GLU A 123 14.96 -3.26 23.55
N HIS A 124 15.24 -4.54 23.82
CA HIS A 124 16.60 -4.98 24.11
C HIS A 124 17.52 -4.71 22.90
N GLY A 125 18.65 -4.05 23.14
CA GLY A 125 19.61 -3.66 22.10
C GLY A 125 19.37 -2.27 21.51
N GLU A 126 18.14 -1.74 21.60
CA GLU A 126 17.83 -0.40 21.11
C GLU A 126 18.40 0.68 22.03
N THR A 127 18.76 1.82 21.44
CA THR A 127 19.16 3.05 22.15
C THR A 127 18.46 4.27 21.58
N TRP A 128 18.36 5.36 22.35
CA TRP A 128 17.89 6.64 21.83
C TRP A 128 19.03 7.38 21.13
N LEU A 129 18.92 7.57 19.81
CA LEU A 129 19.72 8.59 19.13
C LEU A 129 19.22 9.99 19.49
N VAL A 130 17.89 10.16 19.53
CA VAL A 130 17.21 11.33 20.07
C VAL A 130 16.09 10.83 20.99
N GLU A 131 16.19 11.11 22.28
CA GLU A 131 15.15 10.73 23.23
C GLU A 131 13.99 11.73 23.19
N PRO A 132 12.74 11.28 22.97
CA PRO A 132 11.58 12.16 22.99
C PRO A 132 11.31 12.64 24.41
N GLN A 133 10.84 13.88 24.53
CA GLN A 133 10.52 14.53 25.80
C GLN A 133 9.08 15.04 25.74
N GLN A 134 8.32 14.76 26.79
CA GLN A 134 6.99 15.33 26.96
C GLN A 134 7.12 16.80 27.37
N ILE A 135 6.58 17.71 26.54
CA ILE A 135 6.55 19.14 26.82
C ILE A 135 5.30 19.49 27.64
N ASP A 136 4.17 18.92 27.24
CA ASP A 136 2.88 19.04 27.94
C ASP A 136 2.02 17.77 27.71
N GLU A 137 0.75 17.79 28.08
CA GLU A 137 -0.16 16.64 27.98
C GLU A 137 -0.20 16.01 26.57
N ASN A 138 -0.18 16.85 25.52
CA ASN A 138 -0.35 16.41 24.12
C ASN A 138 0.88 16.71 23.25
N THR A 139 1.88 17.42 23.76
CA THR A 139 3.04 17.85 22.98
C THR A 139 4.28 17.07 23.40
N TRP A 140 4.95 16.46 22.41
CA TRP A 140 6.19 15.71 22.58
C TRP A 140 7.25 16.21 21.59
N THR A 141 8.52 16.20 21.98
CA THR A 141 9.62 16.33 21.01
C THR A 141 9.75 15.03 20.19
N PRO A 142 10.37 15.09 19.00
CA PRO A 142 10.61 13.89 18.19
C PRO A 142 11.53 12.89 18.89
N GLY A 143 11.27 11.60 18.70
CA GLY A 143 12.14 10.51 19.13
C GLY A 143 12.78 9.76 17.95
N VAL A 144 14.02 9.33 18.10
CA VAL A 144 14.74 8.48 17.15
C VAL A 144 15.36 7.29 17.87
N ARG A 145 14.83 6.09 17.63
CA ARG A 145 15.37 4.82 18.09
C ARG A 145 16.47 4.37 17.16
N LYS A 146 17.56 3.88 17.73
CA LYS A 146 18.67 3.28 17.01
C LYS A 146 18.67 1.77 17.28
N ASP A 147 19.13 1.00 16.29
CA ASP A 147 19.31 -0.45 16.37
C ASP A 147 17.97 -1.19 16.54
N VAL A 148 16.95 -0.77 15.78
CA VAL A 148 15.66 -1.48 15.69
C VAL A 148 15.87 -2.78 14.91
N GLU A 149 15.62 -3.91 15.56
CA GLU A 149 15.88 -5.23 14.99
C GLU A 149 14.76 -5.72 14.07
N PRO A 150 15.09 -6.52 13.03
CA PRO A 150 14.09 -7.20 12.22
C PRO A 150 13.14 -8.07 13.04
N GLY A 151 11.85 -7.88 12.81
CA GLY A 151 10.78 -8.61 13.51
C GLY A 151 10.50 -8.13 14.94
N SER A 152 11.17 -7.08 15.41
CA SER A 152 10.89 -6.46 16.70
C SER A 152 9.48 -5.85 16.76
N TRP A 153 9.02 -5.51 17.97
CA TRP A 153 7.72 -4.87 18.14
C TRP A 153 7.68 -3.52 17.41
N PHE A 154 8.74 -2.70 17.50
CA PHE A 154 8.76 -1.41 16.82
C PHE A 154 8.87 -1.57 15.29
N HIS A 155 9.50 -2.64 14.78
CA HIS A 155 9.52 -2.92 13.34
C HIS A 155 8.11 -3.21 12.80
N LEU A 156 7.29 -3.95 13.54
CA LEU A 156 6.00 -4.47 13.04
C LEU A 156 4.76 -3.70 13.48
N THR A 157 4.87 -2.79 14.45
CA THR A 157 3.73 -2.06 15.02
C THR A 157 3.71 -0.60 14.58
N GLU A 158 2.61 -0.11 14.02
CA GLU A 158 2.42 1.32 13.79
C GLU A 158 2.08 2.04 15.09
N CYS A 159 2.78 3.15 15.38
CA CYS A 159 2.61 3.91 16.61
C CYS A 159 1.90 5.26 16.41
N PHE A 160 1.74 5.71 15.15
CA PHE A 160 1.00 6.91 14.78
C PHE A 160 1.41 8.19 15.55
N GLY A 161 2.71 8.45 15.67
CA GLY A 161 3.25 9.61 16.36
C GLY A 161 4.72 9.89 16.04
N PRO A 162 5.39 10.82 16.76
CA PRO A 162 6.65 11.42 16.33
C PRO A 162 7.85 10.56 16.74
N VAL A 163 7.87 9.29 16.32
CA VAL A 163 8.94 8.32 16.62
C VAL A 163 9.43 7.67 15.34
N LEU A 164 10.73 7.78 15.07
CA LEU A 164 11.42 7.12 13.97
C LEU A 164 12.31 5.99 14.51
N GLY A 165 12.32 4.85 13.84
CA GLY A 165 13.26 3.75 14.11
C GLY A 165 14.30 3.60 13.01
N LEU A 166 15.56 3.47 13.38
CA LEU A 166 16.65 3.20 12.44
C LEU A 166 16.97 1.70 12.45
N MET A 167 16.96 1.10 11.26
CA MET A 167 17.33 -0.28 11.02
C MET A 167 18.57 -0.30 10.12
N ARG A 168 19.51 -1.17 10.45
CA ARG A 168 20.70 -1.42 9.62
C ARG A 168 20.40 -2.57 8.67
N ALA A 169 20.62 -2.36 7.37
CA ALA A 169 20.56 -3.41 6.35
C ALA A 169 21.96 -3.64 5.76
N ASP A 170 22.27 -4.88 5.38
CA ASP A 170 23.59 -5.20 4.84
C ASP A 170 23.76 -4.71 3.40
N ASP A 171 22.67 -4.77 2.62
CA ASP A 171 22.58 -4.29 1.24
C ASP A 171 21.12 -3.93 0.89
N LEU A 172 20.89 -3.51 -0.36
CA LEU A 172 19.55 -3.15 -0.84
C LEU A 172 18.57 -4.33 -0.85
N THR A 173 19.03 -5.56 -1.10
CA THR A 173 18.17 -6.74 -1.09
C THR A 173 17.63 -6.99 0.32
N HIS A 174 18.51 -7.02 1.31
CA HIS A 174 18.12 -7.12 2.71
C HIS A 174 17.22 -5.93 3.11
N ALA A 175 17.52 -4.71 2.66
CA ALA A 175 16.68 -3.55 2.96
C ALA A 175 15.23 -3.68 2.45
N ILE A 176 15.04 -4.25 1.25
CA ILE A 176 13.71 -4.49 0.67
C ILE A 176 12.97 -5.59 1.43
N GLU A 177 13.67 -6.65 1.85
CA GLU A 177 13.08 -7.70 2.69
C GLU A 177 12.54 -7.12 4.00
N LEU A 178 13.33 -6.26 4.67
CA LEU A 178 12.90 -5.54 5.87
C LEU A 178 11.71 -4.62 5.59
N GLN A 179 11.76 -3.84 4.51
CA GLN A 179 10.67 -2.92 4.14
C GLN A 179 9.35 -3.65 3.83
N ASN A 180 9.42 -4.85 3.28
CA ASN A 180 8.26 -5.66 2.90
C ASN A 180 7.74 -6.55 4.04
N ALA A 181 8.50 -6.73 5.13
CA ALA A 181 8.15 -7.63 6.22
C ALA A 181 6.89 -7.24 7.03
N PRO A 182 6.59 -5.94 7.28
CA PRO A 182 5.32 -5.58 7.92
C PRO A 182 4.11 -6.06 7.11
N ILE A 183 3.01 -6.35 7.82
CA ILE A 183 1.72 -6.73 7.22
C ILE A 183 1.06 -5.60 6.41
N TYR A 184 1.70 -4.44 6.35
CA TYR A 184 1.22 -3.23 5.70
C TYR A 184 2.01 -2.97 4.43
N GLY A 185 1.39 -2.28 3.47
CA GLY A 185 1.97 -1.96 2.16
C GLY A 185 1.50 -0.62 1.63
N LEU A 186 1.48 0.42 2.47
CA LEU A 186 0.91 1.73 2.10
C LEU A 186 1.89 2.59 1.30
N THR A 187 2.88 3.18 1.98
CA THR A 187 3.92 3.98 1.33
C THR A 187 5.32 3.39 1.57
N GLY A 188 6.22 3.60 0.62
CA GLY A 188 7.62 3.22 0.74
C GLY A 188 8.51 4.18 -0.05
N GLY A 189 9.71 4.42 0.47
CA GLY A 189 10.67 5.32 -0.14
C GLY A 189 12.01 4.64 -0.44
N LEU A 190 12.68 5.11 -1.47
CA LEU A 190 14.10 4.85 -1.73
C LEU A 190 14.83 6.19 -1.94
N GLN A 191 15.97 6.35 -1.28
CA GLN A 191 16.99 7.36 -1.60
C GLN A 191 18.19 6.63 -2.18
N SER A 192 18.41 6.81 -3.48
CA SER A 192 19.55 6.28 -4.24
C SER A 192 19.69 7.06 -5.55
N LEU A 193 20.94 7.34 -5.96
CA LEU A 193 21.23 7.92 -7.27
C LEU A 193 21.67 6.87 -8.30
N ASP A 194 21.76 5.59 -7.94
CA ASP A 194 22.08 4.51 -8.87
C ASP A 194 20.79 4.04 -9.59
N PRO A 195 20.70 4.18 -10.92
CA PRO A 195 19.55 3.70 -11.69
C PRO A 195 19.27 2.20 -11.50
N LYS A 196 20.30 1.37 -11.32
CA LYS A 196 20.12 -0.07 -11.14
C LYS A 196 19.46 -0.40 -9.81
N GLU A 197 19.82 0.32 -8.75
CA GLU A 197 19.18 0.20 -7.44
C GLU A 197 17.74 0.68 -7.50
N ILE A 198 17.48 1.79 -8.21
CA ILE A 198 16.13 2.30 -8.41
C ILE A 198 15.25 1.29 -9.13
N ASP A 199 15.73 0.73 -10.26
CA ASP A 199 14.97 -0.25 -11.03
C ASP A 199 14.74 -1.54 -10.21
N PHE A 200 15.76 -2.03 -9.52
CA PHE A 200 15.63 -3.20 -8.65
C PHE A 200 14.61 -2.97 -7.53
N TRP A 201 14.65 -1.82 -6.86
CA TRP A 201 13.70 -1.48 -5.82
C TRP A 201 12.28 -1.31 -6.34
N ARG A 202 12.10 -0.64 -7.49
CA ARG A 202 10.78 -0.46 -8.13
C ARG A 202 10.10 -1.80 -8.41
N GLU A 203 10.86 -2.81 -8.82
CA GLU A 203 10.30 -4.13 -9.15
C GLU A 203 10.02 -5.01 -7.92
N ASN A 204 10.70 -4.78 -6.80
CA ASN A 204 10.63 -5.67 -5.63
C ASN A 204 9.90 -5.06 -4.41
N VAL A 205 9.69 -3.75 -4.37
CA VAL A 205 8.99 -3.11 -3.25
C VAL A 205 7.49 -3.42 -3.26
N GLN A 206 6.94 -3.80 -2.11
CA GLN A 206 5.53 -4.18 -1.94
C GLN A 206 4.72 -3.08 -1.25
N VAL A 207 4.62 -1.93 -1.91
CA VAL A 207 3.83 -0.79 -1.45
C VAL A 207 2.90 -0.28 -2.54
N GLY A 208 1.76 0.27 -2.15
CA GLY A 208 0.84 0.91 -3.08
C GLY A 208 1.37 2.26 -3.58
N ASN A 209 2.10 3.01 -2.77
CA ASN A 209 2.64 4.32 -3.12
C ASN A 209 4.16 4.35 -2.90
N ALA A 210 4.91 4.28 -4.00
CA ALA A 210 6.36 4.26 -4.02
C ALA A 210 6.93 5.65 -4.35
N TYR A 211 7.99 6.05 -3.65
CA TYR A 211 8.61 7.36 -3.78
C TYR A 211 10.13 7.26 -3.90
N ILE A 212 10.73 7.89 -4.91
CA ILE A 212 12.17 7.80 -5.18
C ILE A 212 12.79 9.20 -5.12
N ASN A 213 13.82 9.35 -4.28
CA ASN A 213 14.58 10.59 -4.05
C ASN A 213 13.71 11.77 -3.62
N ARG A 214 12.76 11.49 -2.71
CA ARG A 214 11.81 12.44 -2.12
C ARG A 214 11.19 11.88 -0.84
N HIS A 215 10.57 12.75 -0.05
CA HIS A 215 9.67 12.37 1.05
C HIS A 215 8.46 11.54 0.58
N ILE A 216 7.96 10.66 1.44
CA ILE A 216 6.92 9.66 1.13
C ILE A 216 5.49 10.07 1.53
N THR A 217 5.32 11.33 1.97
CA THR A 217 4.04 11.89 2.42
C THR A 217 3.55 13.01 1.51
N GLY A 218 2.28 13.39 1.64
CA GLY A 218 1.73 14.52 0.90
C GLY A 218 1.37 14.19 -0.54
N ALA A 219 0.79 13.00 -0.75
CA ALA A 219 0.24 12.59 -2.04
C ALA A 219 -0.75 13.64 -2.56
N ILE A 220 -0.62 13.97 -3.84
CA ILE A 220 -1.45 14.94 -4.55
C ILE A 220 -2.38 14.16 -5.48
N VAL A 221 -3.68 14.46 -5.41
CA VAL A 221 -4.73 13.86 -6.26
C VAL A 221 -4.28 13.83 -7.72
N ARG A 222 -4.53 12.70 -8.41
CA ARG A 222 -4.13 12.39 -9.80
C ARG A 222 -2.62 12.27 -10.05
N ARG A 223 -1.74 12.96 -9.31
CA ARG A 223 -0.29 12.76 -9.42
C ARG A 223 0.12 11.47 -8.74
N GLN A 224 -0.27 11.31 -7.48
CA GLN A 224 -0.05 10.09 -6.71
C GLN A 224 -1.39 9.63 -6.15
N PRO A 225 -2.25 8.97 -6.96
CA PRO A 225 -3.40 8.24 -6.42
C PRO A 225 -2.96 7.45 -5.19
N PHE A 226 -3.71 7.57 -4.11
CA PHE A 226 -3.23 7.14 -2.80
C PHE A 226 -4.00 5.92 -2.32
N GLY A 227 -3.29 4.86 -1.92
CA GLY A 227 -3.87 3.70 -1.26
C GLY A 227 -2.87 2.55 -1.14
N GLY A 228 -3.09 1.62 -0.21
CA GLY A 228 -2.12 0.58 0.13
C GLY A 228 -2.37 -0.79 -0.49
N TRP A 229 -1.39 -1.67 -0.31
CA TRP A 229 -1.50 -3.13 -0.48
C TRP A 229 -1.56 -3.82 0.89
N LYS A 230 -1.68 -5.15 0.91
CA LYS A 230 -1.75 -5.95 2.15
C LYS A 230 -2.84 -5.41 3.09
N ARG A 231 -2.57 -5.36 4.40
CA ARG A 231 -3.50 -4.88 5.43
C ARG A 231 -3.60 -3.34 5.52
N SER A 232 -3.03 -2.61 4.56
CA SER A 232 -3.22 -1.15 4.43
C SER A 232 -4.45 -0.77 3.61
N SER A 233 -5.14 -1.76 3.02
CA SER A 233 -6.40 -1.56 2.32
C SER A 233 -7.35 -2.71 2.62
N VAL A 234 -8.65 -2.43 2.72
CA VAL A 234 -9.73 -3.42 2.70
C VAL A 234 -10.70 -3.05 1.58
N GLY A 235 -11.13 -4.03 0.79
CA GLY A 235 -12.06 -3.81 -0.33
C GLY A 235 -11.37 -3.75 -1.68
N SER A 236 -11.87 -2.90 -2.59
CA SER A 236 -11.49 -2.96 -4.02
C SER A 236 -10.01 -2.73 -4.32
N GLY A 237 -9.28 -2.04 -3.43
CA GLY A 237 -7.88 -1.65 -3.63
C GLY A 237 -7.67 -0.60 -4.73
N THR A 238 -8.74 0.02 -5.22
CA THR A 238 -8.67 1.15 -6.15
C THR A 238 -8.35 2.43 -5.38
N LYS A 239 -7.41 3.24 -5.89
CA LYS A 239 -6.85 4.35 -5.12
C LYS A 239 -7.71 5.61 -5.16
N PRO A 240 -8.12 6.19 -4.01
CA PRO A 240 -8.59 7.56 -3.97
C PRO A 240 -7.74 8.54 -4.79
N GLY A 241 -8.41 9.38 -5.57
CA GLY A 241 -7.76 10.32 -6.49
C GLY A 241 -7.18 9.68 -7.76
N GLY A 242 -7.39 8.38 -7.98
CA GLY A 242 -7.11 7.64 -9.21
C GLY A 242 -8.33 7.50 -10.13
N PRO A 243 -8.14 6.98 -11.34
CA PRO A 243 -9.19 6.91 -12.37
C PRO A 243 -10.27 5.88 -12.06
N ASP A 244 -9.94 4.80 -11.34
CA ASP A 244 -10.84 3.65 -11.16
C ASP A 244 -11.64 3.69 -9.85
N HIS A 245 -11.37 4.64 -8.95
CA HIS A 245 -11.94 4.65 -7.59
C HIS A 245 -13.47 4.72 -7.57
N LEU A 246 -14.05 5.50 -8.48
CA LEU A 246 -15.51 5.67 -8.58
C LEU A 246 -16.22 4.39 -9.03
N HIS A 247 -15.54 3.44 -9.66
CA HIS A 247 -16.14 2.18 -10.08
C HIS A 247 -16.64 1.34 -8.89
N SER A 248 -16.10 1.58 -7.69
CA SER A 248 -16.47 0.85 -6.48
C SER A 248 -17.73 1.39 -5.78
N TYR A 249 -18.17 2.60 -6.12
CA TYR A 249 -19.32 3.27 -5.47
C TYR A 249 -20.68 2.74 -5.93
N GLY A 250 -20.72 2.05 -7.06
CA GLY A 250 -21.94 1.51 -7.65
C GLY A 250 -21.87 0.01 -7.88
N THR A 251 -22.79 -0.45 -8.72
CA THR A 251 -22.82 -1.80 -9.29
C THR A 251 -22.90 -1.68 -10.81
N TRP A 252 -22.34 -2.67 -11.51
CA TRP A 252 -22.36 -2.73 -12.96
C TRP A 252 -23.35 -3.81 -13.39
N HIS A 253 -24.03 -3.56 -14.52
CA HIS A 253 -24.95 -4.50 -15.15
C HIS A 253 -24.65 -4.55 -16.64
N THR A 254 -24.75 -5.74 -17.22
CA THR A 254 -24.65 -5.91 -18.67
C THR A 254 -25.91 -5.36 -19.34
N CYS A 255 -25.75 -4.48 -20.33
CA CYS A 255 -26.87 -4.02 -21.14
C CYS A 255 -27.18 -5.06 -22.23
N THR A 256 -28.16 -5.93 -22.00
CA THR A 256 -28.59 -6.90 -23.02
C THR A 256 -29.44 -6.23 -24.09
N GLY A 257 -28.83 -5.94 -25.24
CA GLY A 257 -29.52 -5.55 -26.48
C GLY A 257 -29.39 -6.62 -27.56
N GLY A 258 -29.89 -7.84 -27.35
CA GLY A 258 -29.84 -8.90 -28.38
C GLY A 258 -30.36 -10.26 -27.94
N SER A 259 -30.91 -11.05 -28.88
CA SER A 259 -31.51 -12.38 -28.65
C SER A 259 -30.48 -13.48 -28.37
N ALA A 260 -30.93 -14.66 -27.93
CA ALA A 260 -30.10 -15.76 -27.41
C ALA A 260 -29.01 -16.33 -28.34
N ASP A 261 -29.06 -16.03 -29.65
CA ASP A 261 -28.02 -16.36 -30.66
C ASP A 261 -26.76 -15.48 -30.54
N THR A 262 -26.75 -14.53 -29.60
CA THR A 262 -25.67 -13.56 -29.39
C THR A 262 -24.67 -13.94 -28.31
N ARG A 263 -24.82 -15.09 -27.62
CA ARG A 263 -23.94 -15.42 -26.47
C ARG A 263 -22.49 -15.71 -26.88
N ASP A 264 -22.28 -16.44 -27.97
CA ASP A 264 -20.92 -16.71 -28.47
C ASP A 264 -20.28 -15.46 -29.06
N CYS A 265 -21.03 -14.62 -29.79
CA CYS A 265 -20.50 -13.35 -30.29
C CYS A 265 -20.23 -12.33 -29.17
N VAL A 266 -20.95 -12.40 -28.05
CA VAL A 266 -20.68 -11.60 -26.84
C VAL A 266 -19.41 -12.09 -26.14
N ALA A 267 -19.17 -13.40 -26.07
CA ALA A 267 -17.94 -13.95 -25.52
C ALA A 267 -16.72 -13.56 -26.35
N ASP A 268 -16.77 -13.72 -27.68
CA ASP A 268 -15.66 -13.30 -28.57
C ASP A 268 -15.39 -11.81 -28.48
N SER A 269 -16.44 -10.98 -28.43
CA SER A 269 -16.31 -9.53 -28.24
C SER A 269 -15.68 -9.18 -26.89
N ALA A 270 -16.05 -9.88 -25.82
CA ALA A 270 -15.47 -9.67 -24.50
C ALA A 270 -13.99 -10.05 -24.46
N ILE A 271 -13.61 -11.16 -25.11
CA ILE A 271 -12.21 -11.59 -25.20
C ILE A 271 -11.38 -10.54 -25.97
N ALA A 272 -11.89 -10.02 -27.09
CA ALA A 272 -11.23 -8.95 -27.83
C ALA A 272 -11.09 -7.66 -27.00
N ASP A 273 -12.13 -7.29 -26.25
CA ASP A 273 -12.08 -6.14 -25.33
C ASP A 273 -11.04 -6.35 -24.22
N TYR A 274 -10.97 -7.54 -23.62
CA TYR A 274 -9.96 -7.87 -22.61
C TYR A 274 -8.54 -7.74 -23.16
N GLN A 275 -8.27 -8.29 -24.35
CA GLN A 275 -6.97 -8.18 -25.00
C GLN A 275 -6.62 -6.71 -25.28
N SER A 276 -7.59 -5.93 -25.78
CA SER A 276 -7.40 -4.50 -26.02
C SER A 276 -7.13 -3.73 -24.74
N ALA A 277 -7.92 -3.94 -23.69
CA ALA A 277 -7.76 -3.27 -22.41
C ALA A 277 -6.43 -3.63 -21.75
N TRP A 278 -6.00 -4.89 -21.83
CA TRP A 278 -4.70 -5.32 -21.32
C TRP A 278 -3.56 -4.61 -22.04
N ASN A 279 -3.48 -4.77 -23.37
CA ASN A 279 -2.36 -4.28 -24.18
C ASN A 279 -2.28 -2.75 -24.28
N ASN A 280 -3.43 -2.06 -24.22
CA ASN A 280 -3.49 -0.62 -24.44
C ASN A 280 -3.69 0.19 -23.15
N TYR A 281 -3.84 -0.45 -21.99
CA TYR A 281 -4.06 0.26 -20.74
C TYR A 281 -3.31 -0.37 -19.55
N PHE A 282 -3.58 -1.64 -19.22
CA PHE A 282 -3.02 -2.23 -17.99
C PHE A 282 -1.52 -2.50 -18.07
N THR A 283 -0.98 -2.79 -19.25
CA THR A 283 0.47 -2.97 -19.47
C THR A 283 1.24 -1.65 -19.57
N LEU A 284 0.55 -0.50 -19.58
CA LEU A 284 1.17 0.81 -19.75
C LEU A 284 1.33 1.55 -18.42
N GLU A 285 2.41 2.32 -18.31
CA GLU A 285 2.59 3.31 -17.25
C GLU A 285 1.89 4.63 -17.63
N HIS A 286 1.13 5.20 -16.70
CA HIS A 286 0.32 6.41 -16.94
C HIS A 286 0.84 7.58 -16.11
N ASP A 287 1.45 8.60 -16.73
CA ASP A 287 1.78 9.89 -16.10
C ASP A 287 0.93 11.02 -16.70
N PRO A 288 -0.32 11.19 -16.26
CA PRO A 288 -1.22 12.21 -16.79
C PRO A 288 -0.87 13.62 -16.31
N SER A 289 0.18 13.78 -15.49
CA SER A 289 0.62 15.06 -14.93
C SER A 289 1.75 15.68 -15.74
N GLY A 290 2.64 14.85 -16.30
CA GLY A 290 3.67 15.25 -17.27
C GLY A 290 4.60 16.34 -16.75
N LEU A 291 4.96 16.31 -15.47
CA LEU A 291 5.81 17.34 -14.88
C LEU A 291 7.28 17.09 -15.25
N ALA A 292 7.98 18.14 -15.64
CA ALA A 292 9.40 18.03 -16.00
C ALA A 292 10.29 17.63 -14.81
N CYS A 293 9.96 18.10 -13.61
CA CYS A 293 10.77 17.91 -12.39
C CYS A 293 10.49 16.60 -11.65
N GLU A 294 9.40 15.90 -11.99
CA GLU A 294 8.86 14.81 -11.17
C GLU A 294 8.02 13.88 -12.04
N SER A 295 8.46 12.63 -12.18
CA SER A 295 7.67 11.60 -12.83
C SER A 295 6.65 11.05 -11.83
N ASN A 296 5.41 10.87 -12.28
CA ASN A 296 4.26 10.50 -11.47
C ASN A 296 3.43 9.45 -12.18
N VAL A 297 3.91 8.22 -12.10
CA VAL A 297 3.35 7.08 -12.81
C VAL A 297 2.29 6.39 -11.96
N LEU A 298 1.13 6.11 -12.55
CA LEU A 298 0.22 5.06 -12.13
C LEU A 298 0.45 3.84 -13.03
N ARG A 299 0.71 2.67 -12.43
CA ARG A 299 0.80 1.38 -13.13
C ARG A 299 -0.04 0.32 -12.44
N TYR A 300 -0.24 -0.80 -13.11
CA TYR A 300 -1.02 -1.94 -12.62
C TYR A 300 -0.13 -3.17 -12.52
N HIS A 301 -0.07 -3.75 -11.32
CA HIS A 301 0.68 -4.98 -11.06
C HIS A 301 -0.26 -6.18 -11.03
N PRO A 302 0.06 -7.29 -11.70
CA PRO A 302 -0.69 -8.54 -11.56
C PRO A 302 -0.78 -9.01 -10.10
N LEU A 303 -1.90 -9.62 -9.74
CA LEU A 303 -2.05 -10.34 -8.47
C LEU A 303 -1.33 -11.69 -8.51
N ASP A 304 -1.06 -12.27 -7.34
CA ASP A 304 -0.47 -13.61 -7.26
C ASP A 304 -1.49 -14.68 -7.61
N MET A 305 -2.78 -14.44 -7.30
CA MET A 305 -3.87 -15.38 -7.56
C MET A 305 -5.26 -14.74 -7.52
N VAL A 306 -6.20 -15.31 -8.28
CA VAL A 306 -7.63 -15.09 -8.10
C VAL A 306 -8.33 -16.40 -7.75
N ILE A 307 -9.08 -16.41 -6.65
CA ILE A 307 -9.88 -17.56 -6.22
C ILE A 307 -11.33 -17.25 -6.55
N VAL A 308 -12.04 -18.15 -7.22
CA VAL A 308 -13.42 -17.95 -7.66
C VAL A 308 -14.33 -18.97 -6.98
N ARG A 309 -15.34 -18.52 -6.24
CA ARG A 309 -16.45 -19.36 -5.76
C ARG A 309 -17.63 -19.23 -6.72
N ILE A 310 -18.00 -20.32 -7.38
CA ILE A 310 -19.06 -20.38 -8.39
C ILE A 310 -19.83 -21.71 -8.28
N ASP A 311 -21.11 -21.75 -8.67
CA ASP A 311 -21.93 -22.97 -8.59
C ASP A 311 -21.39 -24.11 -9.47
N THR A 312 -21.01 -23.79 -10.70
CA THR A 312 -20.39 -24.69 -11.67
C THR A 312 -19.34 -23.91 -12.44
N ASP A 313 -18.24 -24.56 -12.84
CA ASP A 313 -17.15 -23.92 -13.57
C ASP A 313 -17.23 -24.12 -15.10
N ASP A 314 -18.41 -24.57 -15.56
CA ASP A 314 -18.85 -24.68 -16.95
C ASP A 314 -19.94 -23.62 -17.25
N THR A 315 -19.58 -22.34 -17.11
CA THR A 315 -20.43 -21.20 -17.48
C THR A 315 -19.66 -20.20 -18.34
N THR A 316 -20.38 -19.29 -19.00
CA THR A 316 -19.77 -18.19 -19.76
C THR A 316 -18.89 -17.31 -18.87
N GLU A 317 -19.31 -17.02 -17.63
CA GLU A 317 -18.53 -16.26 -16.66
C GLU A 317 -17.24 -16.98 -16.28
N ALA A 318 -17.30 -18.29 -16.03
CA ALA A 318 -16.11 -19.10 -15.75
C ALA A 318 -15.15 -19.10 -16.95
N HIS A 319 -15.67 -19.20 -18.18
CA HIS A 319 -14.86 -19.11 -19.40
C HIS A 319 -14.16 -17.74 -19.52
N LEU A 320 -14.91 -16.64 -19.36
CA LEU A 320 -14.35 -15.29 -19.41
C LEU A 320 -13.29 -15.06 -18.33
N LEU A 321 -13.49 -15.57 -17.11
CA LEU A 321 -12.50 -15.47 -16.04
C LEU A 321 -11.22 -16.27 -16.33
N ARG A 322 -11.33 -17.46 -16.95
CA ARG A 322 -10.15 -18.20 -17.45
C ARG A 322 -9.42 -17.42 -18.55
N THR A 323 -10.16 -16.75 -19.43
CA THR A 323 -9.55 -15.92 -20.47
C THR A 323 -8.86 -14.68 -19.88
N ALA A 324 -9.47 -14.01 -18.90
CA ALA A 324 -8.84 -12.92 -18.16
C ALA A 324 -7.55 -13.38 -17.46
N ALA A 325 -7.58 -14.54 -16.80
CA ALA A 325 -6.40 -15.16 -16.20
C ALA A 325 -5.29 -15.43 -17.23
N ALA A 326 -5.63 -15.99 -18.39
CA ALA A 326 -4.67 -16.25 -19.47
C ALA A 326 -4.06 -14.96 -20.06
N ILE A 327 -4.85 -13.90 -20.20
CA ILE A 327 -4.39 -12.60 -20.74
C ILE A 327 -3.48 -11.89 -19.73
N THR A 328 -3.87 -11.89 -18.46
CA THR A 328 -3.17 -11.18 -17.39
C THR A 328 -1.95 -11.95 -16.85
N GLY A 329 -1.89 -13.26 -17.09
CA GLY A 329 -0.89 -14.17 -16.54
C GLY A 329 -1.15 -14.55 -15.07
N VAL A 330 -2.26 -14.11 -14.49
CA VAL A 330 -2.59 -14.35 -13.08
C VAL A 330 -3.23 -15.74 -12.92
N PRO A 331 -2.68 -16.62 -12.06
CA PRO A 331 -3.29 -17.90 -11.75
C PRO A 331 -4.71 -17.77 -11.22
N ILE A 332 -5.60 -18.68 -11.64
CA ILE A 332 -7.00 -18.70 -11.20
C ILE A 332 -7.39 -20.09 -10.68
N GLU A 333 -8.07 -20.13 -9.54
CA GLU A 333 -8.59 -21.35 -8.93
C GLU A 333 -10.11 -21.31 -8.78
N PHE A 334 -10.78 -22.37 -9.22
CA PHE A 334 -12.24 -22.48 -9.12
C PHE A 334 -12.66 -23.41 -7.99
N SER A 335 -13.39 -22.82 -7.04
CA SER A 335 -14.12 -23.47 -5.97
C SER A 335 -15.59 -23.65 -6.39
N THR A 336 -16.07 -24.89 -6.37
CA THR A 336 -17.50 -25.19 -6.60
C THR A 336 -18.06 -26.01 -5.44
N PRO A 337 -19.36 -25.91 -5.11
CA PRO A 337 -19.97 -26.74 -4.06
C PRO A 337 -19.80 -28.25 -4.30
N ALA A 338 -19.62 -28.69 -5.55
CA ALA A 338 -19.34 -30.08 -5.90
C ALA A 338 -17.89 -30.51 -5.62
N ARG A 339 -16.93 -29.58 -5.59
CA ARG A 339 -15.50 -29.85 -5.33
C ARG A 339 -15.13 -29.67 -3.86
N GLU A 340 -15.62 -28.61 -3.23
CA GLU A 340 -15.36 -28.31 -1.82
C GLU A 340 -16.53 -27.59 -1.16
N THR A 341 -16.79 -27.93 0.10
CA THR A 341 -17.77 -27.23 0.94
C THR A 341 -17.27 -25.85 1.34
N ASP A 342 -18.17 -24.98 1.81
CA ASP A 342 -17.79 -23.66 2.31
C ASP A 342 -16.81 -23.76 3.51
N ASP A 343 -16.95 -24.76 4.38
CA ASP A 343 -16.04 -24.99 5.51
C ASP A 343 -14.62 -25.39 5.04
N GLN A 344 -14.54 -26.20 3.99
CA GLN A 344 -13.26 -26.57 3.37
C GLN A 344 -12.62 -25.36 2.67
N LEU A 345 -13.41 -24.57 1.94
CA LEU A 345 -12.95 -23.33 1.33
C LEU A 345 -12.43 -22.36 2.39
N ALA A 346 -13.17 -22.11 3.48
CA ALA A 346 -12.74 -21.23 4.57
C ALA A 346 -11.40 -21.67 5.19
N THR A 347 -11.22 -22.98 5.38
CA THR A 347 -9.95 -23.55 5.87
C THR A 347 -8.81 -23.27 4.89
N ARG A 348 -9.05 -23.45 3.58
CA ARG A 348 -8.07 -23.19 2.52
C ARG A 348 -7.70 -21.70 2.44
N LEU A 349 -8.70 -20.82 2.46
CA LEU A 349 -8.48 -19.37 2.48
C LEU A 349 -7.67 -18.94 3.70
N SER A 350 -7.91 -19.52 4.87
CA SER A 350 -7.15 -19.21 6.10
C SER A 350 -5.65 -19.54 6.00
N ALA A 351 -5.25 -20.42 5.08
CA ALA A 351 -3.86 -20.76 4.79
C ALA A 351 -3.28 -20.00 3.59
N GLN A 352 -4.07 -19.12 2.96
CA GLN A 352 -3.64 -18.37 1.79
C GLN A 352 -2.53 -17.38 2.15
N THR A 353 -1.49 -17.36 1.33
CA THR A 353 -0.39 -16.39 1.40
C THR A 353 -0.32 -15.60 0.10
N GLY A 354 0.34 -14.44 0.16
CA GLY A 354 0.48 -13.56 -1.00
C GLY A 354 -0.77 -12.72 -1.28
N GLU A 355 -0.71 -11.96 -2.36
CA GLU A 355 -1.75 -11.00 -2.75
C GLU A 355 -2.77 -11.68 -3.67
N ALA A 356 -3.88 -12.10 -3.08
CA ALA A 356 -4.97 -12.75 -3.79
C ALA A 356 -6.32 -12.05 -3.62
N ARG A 357 -7.27 -12.38 -4.50
CA ARG A 357 -8.65 -11.86 -4.44
C ARG A 357 -9.65 -13.00 -4.52
N LEU A 358 -10.67 -12.95 -3.67
CA LEU A 358 -11.80 -13.88 -3.71
C LEU A 358 -12.94 -13.27 -4.53
N ARG A 359 -13.23 -13.87 -5.68
CA ARG A 359 -14.40 -13.59 -6.52
C ARG A 359 -15.55 -14.47 -6.08
N LEU A 360 -16.60 -13.88 -5.53
CA LEU A 360 -17.81 -14.59 -5.11
C LEU A 360 -18.90 -14.40 -6.15
N LEU A 361 -19.12 -15.41 -6.98
CA LEU A 361 -20.18 -15.43 -8.00
C LEU A 361 -21.39 -16.27 -7.59
N THR A 362 -21.28 -16.99 -6.48
CA THR A 362 -22.40 -17.67 -5.82
C THR A 362 -22.41 -17.35 -4.33
N LYS A 363 -23.53 -17.65 -3.67
CA LYS A 363 -23.69 -17.47 -2.23
C LYS A 363 -22.75 -18.42 -1.48
N THR A 364 -22.25 -17.93 -0.36
CA THR A 364 -21.41 -18.67 0.58
C THR A 364 -21.86 -18.38 2.01
N ASN A 365 -21.42 -19.18 2.96
CA ASN A 365 -21.63 -18.92 4.39
C ASN A 365 -20.66 -17.86 4.96
N ASP A 366 -20.97 -17.37 6.16
CA ASP A 366 -20.20 -16.33 6.84
C ASP A 366 -18.75 -16.76 7.14
N LYS A 367 -18.48 -18.06 7.36
CA LYS A 367 -17.12 -18.55 7.65
C LYS A 367 -16.14 -18.29 6.51
N VAL A 368 -16.60 -18.37 5.26
CA VAL A 368 -15.75 -18.04 4.09
C VAL A 368 -15.42 -16.56 4.06
N LEU A 369 -16.40 -15.69 4.38
CA LEU A 369 -16.21 -14.25 4.46
C LEU A 369 -15.28 -13.88 5.61
N GLU A 370 -15.46 -14.49 6.79
CA GLU A 370 -14.61 -14.32 7.95
C GLU A 370 -13.16 -14.78 7.68
N ALA A 371 -12.97 -15.92 7.01
CA ALA A 371 -11.64 -16.40 6.63
C ALA A 371 -10.96 -15.46 5.62
N ALA A 372 -11.70 -14.94 4.64
CA ALA A 372 -11.19 -13.95 3.71
C ALA A 372 -10.79 -12.65 4.42
N GLN A 373 -11.62 -12.17 5.34
CA GLN A 373 -11.32 -10.97 6.13
C GLN A 373 -10.11 -11.16 7.04
N ALA A 374 -10.00 -12.30 7.73
CA ALA A 374 -8.87 -12.59 8.64
C ALA A 374 -7.51 -12.59 7.92
N THR A 375 -7.50 -12.98 6.64
CA THR A 375 -6.31 -13.05 5.80
C THR A 375 -6.08 -11.78 4.98
N GLY A 376 -7.02 -10.82 5.03
CA GLY A 376 -6.94 -9.58 4.25
C GLY A 376 -7.27 -9.76 2.77
N LEU A 377 -7.89 -10.89 2.38
CA LEU A 377 -8.35 -11.11 1.02
C LEU A 377 -9.50 -10.16 0.68
N THR A 378 -9.35 -9.43 -0.42
CA THR A 378 -10.47 -8.69 -1.00
C THR A 378 -11.55 -9.67 -1.44
N VAL A 379 -12.77 -9.48 -0.93
CA VAL A 379 -13.97 -10.15 -1.43
C VAL A 379 -14.64 -9.25 -2.47
N ASP A 380 -14.79 -9.77 -3.69
CA ASP A 380 -15.45 -9.07 -4.79
C ASP A 380 -16.64 -9.89 -5.31
N GLU A 381 -17.84 -9.35 -5.12
CA GLU A 381 -19.13 -9.92 -5.52
C GLU A 381 -19.66 -9.34 -6.86
N SER A 382 -18.84 -8.54 -7.55
CA SER A 382 -19.29 -7.92 -8.80
C SER A 382 -19.43 -8.94 -9.92
N ILE A 383 -20.44 -8.76 -10.76
CA ILE A 383 -20.69 -9.62 -11.92
C ILE A 383 -19.48 -9.66 -12.86
N VAL A 384 -19.40 -10.68 -13.72
CA VAL A 384 -18.50 -10.66 -14.88
C VAL A 384 -19.20 -9.86 -15.98
N THR A 385 -18.63 -8.73 -16.38
CA THR A 385 -19.26 -7.78 -17.30
C THR A 385 -18.93 -8.04 -18.77
N GLY A 386 -17.82 -8.73 -19.04
CA GLY A 386 -17.26 -8.85 -20.38
C GLY A 386 -16.56 -7.57 -20.88
N ILE A 387 -16.39 -6.57 -20.00
CA ILE A 387 -15.70 -5.31 -20.31
C ILE A 387 -14.32 -5.33 -19.65
N GLY A 388 -13.25 -5.30 -20.44
CA GLY A 388 -11.88 -5.48 -19.98
C GLY A 388 -11.43 -4.43 -18.97
N ARG A 389 -11.84 -3.17 -19.15
CA ARG A 389 -11.53 -2.10 -18.18
C ARG A 389 -12.17 -2.29 -16.81
N LEU A 390 -13.25 -3.07 -16.70
CA LEU A 390 -13.91 -3.36 -15.43
C LEU A 390 -13.43 -4.70 -14.86
N ASP A 391 -13.43 -5.74 -15.68
CA ASP A 391 -13.19 -7.11 -15.20
C ASP A 391 -11.70 -7.35 -14.90
N LEU A 392 -10.78 -6.80 -15.71
CA LEU A 392 -9.34 -7.01 -15.48
C LEU A 392 -8.81 -6.25 -14.26
N LEU A 393 -9.52 -5.24 -13.73
CA LEU A 393 -9.23 -4.62 -12.42
C LEU A 393 -9.28 -5.63 -11.25
N ARG A 394 -9.87 -6.82 -11.47
CA ARG A 394 -9.92 -7.89 -10.47
C ARG A 394 -8.70 -8.79 -10.47
N PHE A 395 -7.80 -8.59 -11.43
CA PHE A 395 -6.57 -9.34 -11.61
C PHE A 395 -5.32 -8.50 -11.35
N VAL A 396 -5.48 -7.22 -11.02
CA VAL A 396 -4.37 -6.30 -10.78
C VAL A 396 -4.56 -5.50 -9.50
N LYS A 397 -3.45 -4.96 -9.00
CA LYS A 397 -3.37 -3.95 -7.95
C LYS A 397 -2.73 -2.69 -8.50
N GLU A 398 -3.28 -1.53 -8.15
CA GLU A 398 -2.74 -0.24 -8.57
C GLU A 398 -1.46 0.11 -7.80
N GLN A 399 -0.49 0.73 -8.47
CA GLN A 399 0.71 1.30 -7.83
C GLN A 399 1.00 2.69 -8.37
N ALA A 400 1.16 3.66 -7.47
CA ALA A 400 1.67 4.98 -7.81
C ALA A 400 3.17 5.03 -7.53
N ILE A 401 3.97 5.48 -8.50
CA ILE A 401 5.41 5.69 -8.38
C ILE A 401 5.71 7.15 -8.66
N SER A 402 6.31 7.83 -7.68
CA SER A 402 6.73 9.21 -7.84
C SER A 402 8.24 9.34 -7.70
N GLN A 403 8.90 9.87 -8.72
CA GLN A 403 10.35 9.98 -8.79
C GLN A 403 10.78 11.42 -9.08
N THR A 404 11.71 11.93 -8.29
CA THR A 404 12.38 13.20 -8.59
C THR A 404 13.21 13.08 -9.87
N MET A 405 12.93 13.93 -10.87
CA MET A 405 13.58 13.90 -12.19
C MET A 405 14.61 15.00 -12.37
N HIS A 406 15.17 15.52 -11.28
CA HIS A 406 16.21 16.53 -11.33
C HIS A 406 17.27 16.33 -10.25
N ARG A 407 18.49 16.80 -10.52
CA ARG A 407 19.53 17.00 -9.52
C ARG A 407 19.69 18.50 -9.29
N TYR A 408 19.20 18.99 -8.15
CA TYR A 408 19.22 20.41 -7.79
C TYR A 408 18.69 21.34 -8.91
N GLY A 409 17.56 20.98 -9.51
CA GLY A 409 16.93 21.75 -10.60
C GLY A 409 17.44 21.44 -12.01
N ARG A 410 18.57 20.75 -12.16
CA ARG A 410 19.00 20.23 -13.46
C ARG A 410 18.27 18.92 -13.77
N LEU A 411 17.44 18.92 -14.81
CA LEU A 411 16.68 17.74 -15.20
C LEU A 411 17.61 16.57 -15.54
N ILE A 412 17.27 15.39 -15.01
CA ILE A 412 17.86 14.11 -15.38
C ILE A 412 17.29 13.78 -16.75
N ARG A 413 18.13 13.72 -17.78
CA ARG A 413 17.68 13.31 -19.11
C ARG A 413 17.28 11.85 -19.02
N SER A 414 16.00 11.54 -19.23
CA SER A 414 15.62 10.18 -19.58
C SER A 414 16.37 9.83 -20.87
N GLY A 415 17.28 8.86 -20.79
CA GLY A 415 17.80 8.23 -22.00
C GLY A 415 16.62 7.58 -22.70
N LEU A 416 16.29 8.07 -23.90
CA LEU A 416 15.51 7.31 -24.87
C LEU A 416 16.40 6.22 -25.47
#